data_AF-A0A1X1QJW5-F1
#
_entry.id   AF-A0A1X1QJW5-F1
#
_cell.length_a   1.000
_cell.length_b   1.000
_cell.length_c   1.000
_cell.angle_alpha   90.00
_cell.angle_beta   90.00
_cell.angle_gamma   90.00
#
_symmetry.space_group_name_H-M   'P 1'
#
loop_
_entity.id
_entity.type
_entity.pdbx_description
1 polymer ?
#
loop_
_entity_poly.entity_id
_entity_poly.type
_entity_poly.pdbx_seq_one_letter_code
_entity_poly.pdbx_strand_id
1 'polypeptide(L)'
;MKIYTHLTEAHRYHIYLMKKQGFSLRFTAKTMNRSTSTINHEIKRNTGKKSYRPKQANEFAQQRHRQKNKHIRLTAEIMGYIREKLKEYWSPEQIVARLELDKKVKISTETAYRVDIDKRPSIVDTRSRPGGWELDWLKEMPSTSLQQTLRYLDKALKRF
;
A
#
# COMPACT_ATOMS: atom_id res chain seq x y z
N MET A 1 16.44 2.15 -21.94
CA MET A 1 15.30 1.24 -21.66
C MET A 1 14.02 2.07 -21.61
N LYS A 2 13.01 1.81 -22.47
CA LYS A 2 11.73 2.56 -22.43
C LYS A 2 10.96 2.16 -21.16
N ILE A 3 10.54 3.15 -20.36
CA ILE A 3 9.71 2.92 -19.16
C ILE A 3 8.37 2.32 -19.61
N TYR A 4 7.96 1.22 -18.98
CA TYR A 4 6.68 0.59 -19.25
C TYR A 4 5.56 1.53 -18.78
N THR A 5 4.76 2.01 -19.72
CA THR A 5 3.64 2.93 -19.46
C THR A 5 2.36 2.33 -19.99
N HIS A 6 1.32 2.30 -19.15
CA HIS A 6 0.02 1.78 -19.50
C HIS A 6 -0.69 2.67 -20.53
N LEU A 7 -1.54 2.06 -21.37
CA LEU A 7 -2.40 2.83 -22.27
C LEU A 7 -3.49 3.53 -21.45
N THR A 8 -3.61 4.83 -21.66
CA THR A 8 -4.66 5.68 -21.08
C THR A 8 -5.93 5.55 -21.91
N GLU A 9 -7.02 6.11 -21.42
CA GLU A 9 -8.28 6.15 -22.17
C GLU A 9 -8.13 6.90 -23.50
N ALA A 10 -7.45 8.05 -23.52
CA ALA A 10 -7.16 8.81 -24.73
C ALA A 10 -6.40 7.97 -25.78
N HIS A 11 -5.41 7.16 -25.35
CA HIS A 11 -4.72 6.23 -26.24
C HIS A 11 -5.67 5.21 -26.87
N ARG A 12 -6.67 4.72 -26.13
CA ARG A 12 -7.67 3.77 -26.66
C ARG A 12 -8.61 4.43 -27.68
N TYR A 13 -8.99 5.69 -27.46
CA TYR A 13 -9.73 6.47 -28.45
C TYR A 13 -8.92 6.63 -29.74
N HIS A 14 -7.63 6.95 -29.64
CA HIS A 14 -6.75 7.03 -30.81
C HIS A 14 -6.69 5.71 -31.59
N ILE A 15 -6.51 4.58 -30.90
CA ILE A 15 -6.53 3.24 -31.52
C ILE A 15 -7.85 2.97 -32.25
N TYR A 16 -8.98 3.35 -31.64
CA TYR A 16 -10.30 3.20 -32.24
C TYR A 16 -10.45 4.03 -33.52
N LEU A 17 -10.03 5.30 -33.50
CA LEU A 17 -10.08 6.19 -34.66
C LEU A 17 -9.24 5.65 -35.81
N MET A 18 -7.99 5.25 -35.52
CA MET A 18 -7.09 4.68 -36.53
C MET A 18 -7.66 3.39 -37.14
N LYS A 19 -8.26 2.52 -36.31
CA LYS A 19 -8.92 1.29 -36.78
C LYS A 19 -10.16 1.60 -37.64
N LYS A 20 -10.96 2.60 -37.25
CA LYS A 20 -12.15 3.04 -38.01
C LYS A 20 -11.76 3.61 -39.38
N GLN A 21 -10.60 4.26 -39.46
CA GLN A 21 -10.03 4.78 -40.70
C GLN A 21 -9.32 3.70 -41.56
N GLY A 22 -9.24 2.46 -41.08
CA GLY A 22 -8.62 1.35 -41.84
C GLY A 22 -7.09 1.33 -41.80
N PHE A 23 -6.44 2.10 -40.92
CA PHE A 23 -4.98 2.10 -40.81
C PHE A 23 -4.45 0.79 -40.23
N SER A 24 -3.23 0.43 -40.65
CA SER A 24 -2.56 -0.76 -40.14
C SER A 24 -2.12 -0.60 -38.67
N LEU A 25 -1.96 -1.73 -37.97
CA LEU A 25 -1.42 -1.74 -36.60
C LEU A 25 0.01 -1.17 -36.54
N ARG A 26 0.82 -1.41 -37.57
CA ARG A 26 2.18 -0.86 -37.70
C ARG A 26 2.16 0.67 -37.76
N PHE A 27 1.28 1.22 -38.58
CA PHE A 27 1.11 2.66 -38.70
C PHE A 27 0.64 3.27 -37.37
N THR A 28 -0.41 2.71 -36.78
CA THR A 28 -0.97 3.18 -35.49
C THR A 28 0.09 3.19 -34.39
N ALA A 29 0.87 2.11 -34.28
CA ALA A 29 1.93 2.00 -33.29
C ALA A 29 3.04 3.05 -33.50
N LYS A 30 3.44 3.30 -34.76
CA LYS A 30 4.41 4.33 -35.11
C LYS A 30 3.92 5.72 -34.71
N THR A 31 2.68 6.07 -35.06
CA THR A 31 2.06 7.37 -34.72
C THR A 31 1.99 7.61 -33.21
N MET A 32 1.71 6.56 -32.43
CA MET A 32 1.63 6.63 -30.97
C MET A 32 3.00 6.45 -30.27
N ASN A 33 4.09 6.26 -31.01
CA ASN A 33 5.42 5.90 -30.49
C ASN A 33 5.41 4.66 -29.57
N ARG A 34 4.59 3.66 -29.91
CA ARG A 34 4.42 2.38 -29.21
C ARG A 34 4.91 1.22 -30.05
N SER A 35 5.11 0.06 -29.41
CA SER A 35 5.36 -1.17 -30.15
C SER A 35 4.06 -1.70 -30.75
N THR A 36 4.18 -2.35 -31.89
CA THR A 36 3.08 -3.04 -32.56
C THR A 36 2.45 -4.11 -31.67
N SER A 37 3.28 -4.82 -30.91
CA SER A 37 2.83 -5.81 -29.93
C SER A 37 1.96 -5.19 -28.84
N THR A 38 2.28 -3.98 -28.35
CA THR A 38 1.43 -3.28 -27.37
C THR A 38 0.03 -3.03 -27.92
N ILE A 39 -0.07 -2.52 -29.15
CA ILE A 39 -1.37 -2.25 -29.79
C ILE A 39 -2.14 -3.55 -30.06
N ASN A 40 -1.46 -4.59 -30.54
CA ASN A 40 -2.07 -5.89 -30.79
C ASN A 40 -2.61 -6.53 -29.49
N HIS A 41 -1.81 -6.54 -28.43
CA HIS A 41 -2.23 -7.06 -27.13
C HIS A 41 -3.38 -6.25 -26.53
N GLU A 42 -3.39 -4.93 -26.68
CA GLU A 42 -4.51 -4.08 -26.28
C GLU A 42 -5.80 -4.51 -26.98
N ILE A 43 -5.79 -4.57 -28.31
CA ILE A 43 -6.96 -4.96 -29.10
C ILE A 43 -7.39 -6.38 -28.73
N LYS A 44 -6.48 -7.35 -28.69
CA LYS A 44 -6.81 -8.75 -28.39
C LYS A 44 -7.43 -8.92 -27.00
N ARG A 45 -6.92 -8.22 -25.98
CA ARG A 45 -7.38 -8.36 -24.60
C ARG A 45 -8.66 -7.58 -24.30
N ASN A 46 -8.89 -6.49 -25.01
CA ASN A 46 -9.93 -5.52 -24.66
C ASN A 46 -11.03 -5.37 -25.74
N THR A 47 -11.04 -6.20 -26.78
CA THR A 47 -12.14 -6.26 -27.75
C THR A 47 -13.31 -7.06 -27.16
N GLY A 48 -14.53 -6.51 -27.28
CA GLY A 48 -15.76 -7.20 -26.90
C GLY A 48 -16.26 -8.20 -27.94
N LYS A 49 -17.49 -8.68 -27.77
CA LYS A 49 -18.12 -9.65 -28.68
C LYS A 49 -18.35 -9.14 -30.11
N LYS A 50 -18.48 -7.81 -30.30
CA LYS A 50 -18.79 -7.19 -31.60
C LYS A 50 -17.59 -6.46 -32.19
N SER A 51 -17.07 -5.47 -31.48
CA SER A 51 -16.00 -4.62 -31.98
C SER A 51 -15.19 -4.00 -30.84
N TYR A 52 -14.04 -3.41 -31.19
CA TYR A 52 -13.22 -2.64 -30.25
C TYR A 52 -13.91 -1.31 -29.94
N ARG A 53 -14.24 -1.08 -28.66
CA ARG A 53 -14.88 0.15 -28.16
C ARG A 53 -14.03 0.75 -27.03
N PRO A 54 -13.57 2.02 -27.11
CA PRO A 54 -12.64 2.60 -26.14
C PRO A 54 -13.11 2.53 -24.68
N LYS A 55 -14.36 2.91 -24.41
CA LYS A 55 -14.94 2.90 -23.05
C LYS A 55 -14.92 1.51 -22.43
N GLN A 56 -15.43 0.52 -23.17
CA GLN A 56 -15.39 -0.88 -22.77
C GLN A 56 -13.95 -1.40 -22.57
N ALA A 57 -13.05 -1.05 -23.48
CA ALA A 57 -11.66 -1.46 -23.38
C ALA A 57 -10.97 -0.89 -22.13
N ASN A 58 -11.30 0.35 -21.76
CA ASN A 58 -10.87 0.98 -20.52
C ASN A 58 -11.43 0.25 -19.29
N GLU A 59 -12.73 -0.04 -19.28
CA GLU A 59 -13.40 -0.78 -18.20
C GLU A 59 -12.76 -2.16 -17.98
N PHE A 60 -12.49 -2.91 -19.05
CA PHE A 60 -11.80 -4.21 -18.98
C PHE A 60 -10.36 -4.10 -18.46
N ALA A 61 -9.61 -3.08 -18.89
CA ALA A 61 -8.27 -2.84 -18.39
C ALA A 61 -8.28 -2.51 -16.89
N GLN A 62 -9.21 -1.66 -16.44
CA GLN A 62 -9.36 -1.31 -15.04
C GLN A 62 -9.84 -2.49 -14.20
N GLN A 63 -10.80 -3.29 -14.69
CA GLN A 63 -11.27 -4.48 -14.00
C GLN A 63 -10.14 -5.47 -13.77
N ARG A 64 -9.32 -5.74 -14.79
CA ARG A 64 -8.11 -6.58 -14.65
C ARG A 64 -7.13 -6.00 -13.63
N HIS A 65 -6.97 -4.68 -13.58
CA HIS A 65 -6.12 -4.03 -12.58
C HIS A 65 -6.68 -4.17 -11.16
N ARG A 66 -8.01 -4.07 -10.99
CA ARG A 66 -8.68 -4.27 -9.70
C ARG A 66 -8.61 -5.71 -9.22
N GLN A 67 -8.78 -6.67 -10.13
CA GLN A 67 -8.78 -8.11 -9.85
C GLN A 67 -7.38 -8.71 -9.76
N LYS A 68 -6.34 -7.99 -10.19
CA LYS A 68 -4.95 -8.45 -10.05
C LYS A 68 -4.69 -8.75 -8.58
N ASN A 69 -4.27 -9.98 -8.29
CA ASN A 69 -3.82 -10.38 -6.95
C ASN A 69 -2.76 -9.40 -6.45
N LYS A 70 -3.08 -8.70 -5.37
CA LYS A 70 -2.15 -7.85 -4.65
C LYS A 70 -1.64 -8.66 -3.47
N HIS A 71 -0.32 -8.71 -3.29
CA HIS A 71 0.23 -9.30 -2.09
C HIS A 71 -0.12 -8.39 -0.90
N ILE A 72 -1.12 -8.77 -0.11
CA ILE A 72 -1.56 -8.00 1.05
C ILE A 72 -0.71 -8.44 2.24
N ARG A 73 0.22 -7.59 2.70
CA ARG A 73 0.98 -7.82 3.94
C ARG A 73 0.16 -7.54 5.19
N LEU A 74 -0.86 -6.68 5.11
CA LEU A 74 -1.76 -6.35 6.21
C LEU A 74 -3.01 -7.24 6.17
N THR A 75 -2.88 -8.49 6.60
CA THR A 75 -4.04 -9.37 6.78
C THR A 75 -4.89 -8.89 7.96
N ALA A 76 -6.13 -9.38 8.05
CA ALA A 76 -7.01 -9.08 9.18
C ALA A 76 -6.38 -9.46 10.54
N GLU A 77 -5.64 -10.57 10.57
CA GLU A 77 -4.89 -11.03 11.74
C GLU A 77 -3.82 -10.02 12.16
N ILE A 78 -2.99 -9.56 11.22
CA ILE A 78 -1.92 -8.58 11.48
C ILE A 78 -2.51 -7.25 11.93
N MET A 79 -3.60 -6.80 11.29
CA MET A 79 -4.30 -5.59 11.73
C MET A 79 -4.90 -5.75 13.14
N GLY A 80 -5.40 -6.94 13.49
CA GLY A 80 -5.86 -7.26 14.83
C GLY A 80 -4.72 -7.15 15.85
N TYR A 81 -3.60 -7.78 15.56
CA TYR A 81 -2.40 -7.73 16.40
C TYR A 81 -1.90 -6.29 16.61
N ILE A 82 -1.77 -5.50 15.54
CA ILE A 82 -1.35 -4.10 15.64
C ILE A 82 -2.31 -3.31 16.54
N ARG A 83 -3.62 -3.47 16.36
CA ARG A 83 -4.63 -2.78 17.19
C ARG A 83 -4.59 -3.21 18.65
N GLU A 84 -4.33 -4.48 18.93
CA GLU A 84 -4.19 -5.00 20.29
C GLU A 84 -2.97 -4.38 20.97
N LYS A 85 -1.82 -4.36 20.29
CA LYS A 85 -0.59 -3.76 20.83
C LYS A 85 -0.64 -2.23 20.94
N LEU A 86 -1.39 -1.56 20.07
CA LEU A 86 -1.67 -0.14 20.23
C LEU A 86 -2.51 0.14 21.49
N LYS A 87 -3.47 -0.73 21.86
CA LYS A 87 -4.21 -0.60 23.14
C LYS A 87 -3.33 -0.82 24.37
N GLU A 88 -2.27 -1.61 24.22
CA GLU A 88 -1.24 -1.80 25.25
C GLU A 88 -0.20 -0.66 25.27
N TYR A 89 -0.40 0.42 24.51
CA TYR A 89 0.49 1.58 24.41
C TYR A 89 1.88 1.28 23.80
N TRP A 90 1.99 0.25 22.96
CA TRP A 90 3.24 -0.03 22.25
C TRP A 90 3.49 0.98 21.13
N SER A 91 4.74 1.42 20.96
CA SER A 91 5.15 2.24 19.81
C SER A 91 5.04 1.43 18.51
N PRO A 92 4.67 2.04 17.37
CA PRO A 92 4.67 1.39 16.07
C PRO A 92 5.98 0.69 15.72
N GLU A 93 7.13 1.22 16.13
CA GLU A 93 8.45 0.60 15.94
C GLU A 93 8.58 -0.71 16.73
N GLN A 94 8.11 -0.73 17.97
CA GLN A 94 8.08 -1.92 18.82
C GLN A 94 7.13 -2.96 18.24
N ILE A 95 5.96 -2.53 17.75
CA ILE A 95 4.99 -3.41 17.11
C ILE A 95 5.63 -4.08 15.89
N VAL A 96 6.28 -3.33 15.00
CA VAL A 96 6.96 -3.90 13.81
C VAL A 96 8.05 -4.90 14.20
N ALA A 97 8.93 -4.53 15.14
CA ALA A 97 10.00 -5.40 15.61
C ALA A 97 9.44 -6.70 16.21
N ARG A 98 8.33 -6.59 16.96
CA ARG A 98 7.68 -7.74 17.57
C ARG A 98 6.93 -8.61 16.55
N LEU A 99 6.33 -8.00 15.53
CA LEU A 99 5.62 -8.69 14.45
C LEU A 99 6.55 -9.61 13.64
N GLU A 100 7.80 -9.19 13.45
CA GLU A 100 8.83 -10.02 12.82
C GLU A 100 9.16 -11.25 13.67
N LEU A 101 9.22 -11.11 15.00
CA LEU A 101 9.53 -12.22 15.91
C LEU A 101 8.36 -13.21 16.07
N ASP A 102 7.15 -12.69 16.31
CA ASP A 102 6.00 -13.51 16.68
C ASP A 102 5.31 -14.14 15.47
N LYS A 103 5.25 -13.41 14.34
CA LYS A 103 4.48 -13.80 13.16
C LYS A 103 5.34 -13.98 11.90
N LYS A 104 6.65 -13.73 11.96
CA LYS A 104 7.59 -13.80 10.82
C LYS A 104 7.15 -12.94 9.64
N VAL A 105 6.46 -11.83 9.90
CA VAL A 105 6.00 -10.90 8.86
C VAL A 105 6.68 -9.56 9.02
N LYS A 106 7.24 -9.06 7.90
CA LYS A 106 7.90 -7.75 7.82
C LYS A 106 6.97 -6.70 7.23
N ILE A 107 6.61 -5.73 8.06
CA ILE A 107 5.92 -4.50 7.65
C ILE A 107 6.83 -3.30 7.87
N SER A 108 6.61 -2.21 7.13
CA SER A 108 7.32 -0.95 7.41
C SER A 108 6.68 -0.26 8.61
N THR A 109 7.46 0.52 9.34
CA THR A 109 6.97 1.35 10.46
C THR A 109 5.85 2.29 10.00
N GLU A 110 6.00 2.92 8.84
CA GLU A 110 4.96 3.73 8.19
C GLU A 110 3.63 2.96 7.99
N THR A 111 3.72 1.66 7.70
CA THR A 111 2.53 0.82 7.58
C THR A 111 1.82 0.61 8.91
N ALA A 112 2.57 0.49 10.01
CA ALA A 112 1.99 0.43 11.35
C ALA A 112 1.36 1.78 11.75
N TYR A 113 2.02 2.91 11.44
CA TYR A 113 1.47 4.25 11.65
C TYR A 113 0.14 4.47 10.91
N ARG A 114 0.03 4.01 9.65
CA ARG A 114 -1.23 4.12 8.89
C ARG A 114 -2.41 3.40 9.54
N VAL A 115 -2.17 2.29 10.26
CA VAL A 115 -3.23 1.59 11.00
C VAL A 115 -3.66 2.36 12.25
N ASP A 116 -2.73 3.12 12.84
CA ASP A 116 -2.97 3.96 14.02
C ASP A 116 -3.82 5.20 13.69
N ILE A 117 -3.54 5.87 12.56
CA ILE A 117 -4.27 7.11 12.14
C ILE A 117 -5.79 6.89 12.08
N ASP A 118 -6.26 5.70 11.68
CA ASP A 118 -7.69 5.37 11.58
C ASP A 118 -8.37 5.14 12.95
N LYS A 119 -7.62 5.04 14.06
CA LYS A 119 -8.13 4.74 15.42
C LYS A 119 -7.51 5.59 16.53
N ARG A 120 -6.91 6.72 16.19
CA ARG A 120 -6.20 7.60 17.14
C ARG A 120 -7.16 8.12 18.23
N PRO A 121 -6.85 7.96 19.52
CA PRO A 121 -7.58 8.67 20.56
C PRO A 121 -7.31 10.18 20.43
N SER A 122 -8.36 11.00 20.52
CA SER A 122 -8.30 12.46 20.35
C SER A 122 -7.27 13.17 21.25
N ILE A 123 -6.85 12.51 22.34
CA ILE A 123 -5.81 12.98 23.25
C ILE A 123 -4.46 13.19 22.53
N VAL A 124 -4.16 12.42 21.47
CA VAL A 124 -2.87 12.48 20.78
C VAL A 124 -2.82 13.65 19.78
N ASP A 125 -3.96 14.23 19.40
CA ASP A 125 -4.02 15.44 18.54
C ASP A 125 -3.72 16.73 19.32
N THR A 126 -3.84 16.72 20.65
CA THR A 126 -3.64 17.91 21.50
C THR A 126 -2.18 18.25 21.79
N ARG A 127 -1.20 17.42 21.38
CA ARG A 127 0.20 17.59 21.78
C ARG A 127 1.11 17.87 20.59
N SER A 128 1.45 19.16 20.44
CA SER A 128 2.47 19.66 19.52
C SER A 128 3.87 19.22 19.97
N ARG A 129 4.34 18.05 19.55
CA ARG A 129 5.74 17.73 19.15
C ARG A 129 5.98 16.22 19.03
N PRO A 130 6.60 15.73 17.95
CA PRO A 130 7.10 14.35 17.87
C PRO A 130 8.36 14.19 18.74
N GLY A 131 8.45 13.09 19.51
CA GLY A 131 9.70 12.64 20.16
C GLY A 131 9.90 12.96 21.64
N GLY A 132 8.93 13.56 22.35
CA GLY A 132 9.03 13.83 23.80
C GLY A 132 8.39 12.78 24.72
N TRP A 133 7.65 11.81 24.17
CA TRP A 133 6.73 10.96 24.92
C TRP A 133 7.42 9.90 25.80
N GLU A 134 8.70 9.61 25.59
CA GLU A 134 9.49 8.67 26.40
C GLU A 134 9.88 9.26 27.77
N LEU A 135 10.05 10.59 27.86
CA LEU A 135 10.47 11.29 29.07
C LEU A 135 9.29 11.74 29.94
N ASP A 136 8.16 12.08 29.32
CA ASP A 136 6.93 12.43 30.05
C ASP A 136 6.33 11.22 30.79
N TRP A 137 6.53 10.00 30.26
CA TRP A 137 6.12 8.74 30.88
C TRP A 137 6.78 8.45 32.23
N LEU A 138 8.00 8.95 32.46
CA LEU A 138 8.74 8.75 33.70
C LEU A 138 8.26 9.65 34.84
N LYS A 139 7.56 10.74 34.54
CA LYS A 139 7.14 11.74 35.54
C LYS A 139 5.74 11.51 36.11
N GLU A 140 4.86 10.83 35.37
CA GLU A 140 3.44 10.69 35.74
C GLU A 140 3.03 9.28 36.19
N MET A 141 3.97 8.33 36.32
CA MET A 141 3.63 6.97 36.78
C MET A 141 3.33 6.90 38.28
N PRO A 142 2.20 6.30 38.71
CA PRO A 142 1.98 5.96 40.11
C PRO A 142 3.01 4.90 40.55
N SER A 143 3.56 5.08 41.75
CA SER A 143 4.72 4.35 42.32
C SER A 143 4.59 2.82 42.36
N THR A 144 3.42 2.28 42.07
CA THR A 144 3.12 0.84 42.07
C THR A 144 3.57 0.10 40.80
N SER A 145 3.94 0.80 39.72
CA SER A 145 4.44 0.18 38.47
C SER A 145 5.98 0.09 38.37
N LEU A 146 6.70 0.60 39.38
CA LEU A 146 8.18 0.61 39.41
C LEU A 146 8.80 -0.79 39.35
N GLN A 147 8.10 -1.83 39.81
CA GLN A 147 8.58 -3.21 39.72
C GLN A 147 8.48 -3.82 38.32
N GLN A 148 7.65 -3.26 37.44
CA GLN A 148 7.44 -3.75 36.08
C GLN A 148 8.34 -3.00 35.09
N THR A 149 8.58 -1.71 35.34
CA THR A 149 9.56 -0.89 34.61
C THR A 149 11.00 -1.23 34.98
N LEU A 150 11.31 -1.53 36.25
CA LEU A 150 12.63 -2.05 36.62
C LEU A 150 12.91 -3.44 36.04
N ARG A 151 11.89 -4.31 35.92
CA ARG A 151 12.00 -5.57 35.16
C ARG A 151 12.24 -5.35 33.67
N TYR A 152 11.71 -4.27 33.10
CA TYR A 152 11.90 -3.90 31.71
C TYR A 152 13.34 -3.41 31.45
N LEU A 153 13.88 -2.56 32.34
CA LEU A 153 15.25 -2.07 32.27
C LEU A 153 16.29 -3.17 32.56
N ASP A 154 16.03 -4.08 33.51
CA ASP A 154 16.95 -5.18 33.85
C ASP A 154 17.01 -6.26 32.74
N LYS A 155 15.91 -6.47 31.99
CA LYS A 155 15.91 -7.35 30.80
C LYS A 155 16.55 -6.71 29.57
N ALA A 156 16.48 -5.38 29.46
CA ALA A 156 17.09 -4.63 28.37
C ALA A 156 18.62 -4.51 28.55
N LEU A 157 19.10 -4.38 29.79
CA LEU A 157 20.54 -4.27 30.10
C LEU A 157 21.29 -5.61 30.06
N LYS A 158 20.62 -6.75 30.27
CA LYS A 158 21.24 -8.09 30.18
C LYS A 158 21.39 -8.65 28.75
N ARG A 159 21.12 -7.85 27.72
CA ARG A 159 21.22 -8.23 26.31
C ARG A 159 22.19 -7.35 25.49
N PHE A 160 23.02 -6.58 26.19
CA PHE A 160 24.26 -5.99 25.68
C PHE A 160 25.45 -6.65 26.39
#